data_AF-A0A848P2W7-F1
#
_entry.id   AF-A0A848P2W7-F1
#
_cell.length_a   1.000
_cell.length_b   1.000
_cell.length_c   1.000
_cell.angle_alpha   90.00
_cell.angle_beta   90.00
_cell.angle_gamma   90.00
#
_symmetry.space_group_name_H-M   'P 1'
#
loop_
_entity.id
_entity.type
_entity.pdbx_description
1 polymer ?
#
loop_
_entity_poly.entity_id
_entity_poly.type
_entity_poly.pdbx_seq_one_letter_code
_entity_poly.pdbx_strand_id
1 'polypeptide(L)'
;MTLDPASTAEDQALQADIAALRGRFTETRELYREVCALLFFRYGVTPTANKLYSLVRKGSMSTPSHVLNRFWQDLRDKTRVTIDHPDLPEALKQVAAEAVLAIWQAASSAAATELAALRAEARHQAHAAEAARDQATAESETARQATAVIQAQLDSVRGQLAALQEMLSAERQGHAATEARLQETRRQLDEAAQQLTQARVEFGAQLDRERARADAAEERAASHEKRALREIDQERTARQKSDKLADELRAQVVAARTAMQESAVTHANAIGTLRMELGAVRQQAEGAATRQRETAEELVQTQSLLEEALRRAERAETEAETTRRLVSELKKATPGRVGQRTKAP
;
A
#
# COMPACT_ATOMS: atom_id res chain seq x y z
N MET A 1 -94.90 34.07 -5.66
CA MET A 1 -95.51 34.38 -6.97
C MET A 1 -94.58 33.86 -8.05
N THR A 2 -94.65 32.56 -8.33
CA THR A 2 -93.91 31.90 -9.41
C THR A 2 -94.72 32.07 -10.69
N LEU A 3 -94.23 32.89 -11.61
CA LEU A 3 -94.79 32.99 -12.96
C LEU A 3 -94.48 31.67 -13.68
N ASP A 4 -95.52 30.96 -14.09
CA ASP A 4 -95.40 29.68 -14.80
C ASP A 4 -94.61 29.88 -16.12
N PRO A 5 -93.49 29.16 -16.34
CA PRO A 5 -92.67 29.31 -17.55
C PRO A 5 -93.39 28.86 -18.83
N ALA A 6 -94.47 28.08 -18.70
CA ALA A 6 -95.35 27.75 -19.82
C ALA A 6 -96.17 28.97 -20.31
N SER A 7 -96.65 29.82 -19.38
CA SER A 7 -97.46 30.98 -19.74
C SER A 7 -96.67 32.05 -20.52
N THR A 8 -95.38 32.19 -20.21
CA THR A 8 -94.50 33.15 -20.89
C THR A 8 -94.10 32.68 -22.29
N ALA A 9 -93.90 31.37 -22.49
CA ALA A 9 -93.65 30.80 -23.81
C ALA A 9 -94.89 30.88 -24.73
N GLU A 10 -96.08 30.63 -24.18
CA GLU A 10 -97.36 30.75 -24.90
C GLU A 10 -97.67 32.20 -25.27
N ASP A 11 -97.41 33.16 -24.36
CA ASP A 11 -97.55 34.59 -24.63
C ASP A 11 -96.56 35.08 -25.70
N GLN A 12 -95.31 34.57 -25.71
CA GLN A 12 -94.32 34.89 -26.75
C GLN A 12 -94.71 34.33 -28.12
N ALA A 13 -95.20 33.08 -28.15
CA ALA A 13 -95.73 32.48 -29.37
C ALA A 13 -96.92 33.30 -29.91
N LEU A 14 -97.86 33.66 -29.04
CA LEU A 14 -99.02 34.50 -29.38
C LEU A 14 -98.60 35.84 -30.01
N GLN A 15 -97.60 36.52 -29.45
CA GLN A 15 -97.09 37.77 -30.04
C GLN A 15 -96.45 37.57 -31.41
N ALA A 16 -95.72 36.45 -31.61
CA ALA A 16 -95.09 36.12 -32.89
C ALA A 16 -96.13 35.85 -33.99
N ASP A 17 -97.20 35.12 -33.69
CA ASP A 17 -98.27 34.88 -34.67
C ASP A 17 -99.05 36.16 -34.99
N ILE A 18 -99.27 37.03 -34.00
CA ILE A 18 -99.90 38.34 -34.23
C ILE A 18 -98.99 39.23 -35.09
N ALA A 19 -97.66 39.16 -34.92
CA ALA A 19 -96.70 39.85 -35.78
C ALA A 19 -96.74 39.30 -37.22
N ALA A 20 -96.87 37.99 -37.41
CA ALA A 20 -97.04 37.38 -38.72
C ALA A 20 -98.37 37.80 -39.39
N LEU A 21 -99.47 37.88 -38.63
CA LEU A 21 -100.76 38.37 -39.12
C LEU A 21 -100.70 39.85 -39.52
N ARG A 22 -99.97 40.69 -38.77
CA ARG A 22 -99.73 42.10 -39.11
C ARG A 22 -99.00 42.30 -40.43
N GLY A 23 -98.15 41.36 -40.84
CA GLY A 23 -97.45 41.40 -42.13
C GLY A 23 -98.34 41.01 -43.31
N ARG A 24 -99.39 40.21 -43.08
CA ARG A 24 -100.27 39.66 -44.12
C ARG A 24 -101.52 40.51 -44.38
N PHE A 25 -102.03 41.18 -43.35
CA PHE A 25 -103.24 42.00 -43.46
C PHE A 25 -102.91 43.47 -43.27
N THR A 26 -103.08 44.26 -44.33
CA THR A 26 -102.85 45.71 -44.31
C THR A 26 -104.06 46.48 -43.77
N GLU A 27 -105.26 45.90 -43.87
CA GLU A 27 -106.49 46.52 -43.36
C GLU A 27 -106.69 46.25 -41.86
N THR A 28 -106.88 47.33 -41.08
CA THR A 28 -107.00 47.27 -39.62
C THR A 28 -108.17 46.41 -39.15
N ARG A 29 -109.32 46.42 -39.85
CA ARG A 29 -110.54 45.67 -39.45
C ARG A 29 -110.39 44.17 -39.64
N GLU A 30 -109.78 43.75 -40.76
CA GLU A 30 -109.52 42.34 -41.05
C GLU A 30 -108.48 41.76 -40.09
N LEU A 31 -107.43 42.54 -39.80
CA LEU A 31 -106.44 42.16 -38.79
C LEU A 31 -107.08 41.92 -37.41
N TYR A 32 -108.03 42.77 -37.00
CA TYR A 32 -108.76 42.55 -35.75
C TYR A 32 -109.59 41.25 -35.77
N ARG A 33 -110.20 40.88 -36.90
CA ARG A 33 -111.00 39.65 -37.03
C ARG A 33 -110.14 38.39 -36.93
N GLU A 34 -108.99 38.38 -37.62
CA GLU A 34 -108.08 37.23 -37.58
C GLU A 34 -107.40 37.07 -36.23
N VAL A 35 -107.11 38.18 -35.53
CA VAL A 35 -106.62 38.11 -34.15
C VAL A 35 -107.71 37.61 -33.19
N CYS A 36 -108.99 37.97 -33.38
CA CYS A 36 -110.11 37.36 -32.65
C CYS A 36 -110.16 35.84 -32.87
N ALA A 37 -110.05 35.39 -34.12
CA ALA A 37 -110.08 33.97 -34.48
C ALA A 37 -108.88 33.23 -33.88
N LEU A 38 -107.68 33.80 -33.95
CA LEU A 38 -106.47 33.21 -33.40
C LEU A 38 -106.57 33.05 -31.86
N LEU A 39 -107.01 34.09 -31.16
CA LEU A 39 -107.21 34.03 -29.70
C LEU A 39 -108.21 32.95 -29.32
N PHE A 40 -109.36 32.90 -30.01
CA PHE A 40 -110.44 31.99 -29.63
C PHE A 40 -110.16 30.52 -30.02
N PHE A 41 -109.72 30.26 -31.26
CA PHE A 41 -109.58 28.88 -31.76
C PHE A 41 -108.26 28.21 -31.40
N ARG A 42 -107.17 28.96 -31.35
CA ARG A 42 -105.83 28.38 -31.15
C ARG A 42 -105.35 28.49 -29.70
N TYR A 43 -105.68 29.59 -29.03
CA TYR A 43 -105.26 29.84 -27.66
C TYR A 43 -106.38 29.67 -26.63
N GLY A 44 -107.64 29.49 -27.05
CA GLY A 44 -108.77 29.33 -26.14
C GLY A 44 -109.08 30.56 -25.29
N VAL A 45 -108.52 31.73 -25.61
CA VAL A 45 -108.72 32.98 -24.87
C VAL A 45 -109.90 33.74 -25.44
N THR A 46 -110.82 34.21 -24.59
CA THR A 46 -111.96 35.02 -25.03
C THR A 46 -111.51 36.41 -25.48
N PRO A 47 -111.68 36.78 -26.76
CA PRO A 47 -111.24 38.08 -27.24
C PRO A 47 -112.08 39.20 -26.60
N THR A 48 -111.41 40.20 -26.02
CA THR A 48 -112.02 41.41 -25.46
C THR A 48 -111.48 42.65 -26.18
N ALA A 49 -112.30 43.71 -26.29
CA ALA A 49 -111.93 44.91 -27.03
C ALA A 49 -110.59 45.53 -26.57
N ASN A 50 -110.35 45.56 -25.25
CA ASN A 50 -109.11 46.08 -24.67
C ASN A 50 -107.89 45.21 -25.00
N LYS A 51 -108.03 43.87 -24.96
CA LYS A 51 -106.95 42.93 -25.28
C LYS A 51 -106.61 42.96 -26.77
N LEU A 52 -107.62 43.06 -27.63
CA LEU A 52 -107.41 43.25 -29.07
C LEU A 52 -106.66 44.55 -29.36
N TYR A 53 -107.09 45.65 -28.73
CA TYR A 53 -106.43 46.94 -28.90
C TYR A 53 -104.97 46.94 -28.42
N SER A 54 -104.68 46.34 -27.25
CA SER A 54 -103.33 46.28 -26.71
C SER A 54 -102.36 45.45 -27.56
N LEU A 55 -102.89 44.42 -28.24
CA LEU A 55 -102.13 43.54 -29.13
C LEU A 55 -101.90 44.14 -30.51
N VAL A 56 -102.92 44.75 -31.13
CA VAL A 56 -102.85 45.25 -32.52
C VAL A 56 -102.38 46.71 -32.62
N ARG A 57 -102.61 47.54 -31.60
CA ARG A 57 -102.16 48.96 -31.48
C ARG A 57 -102.31 49.79 -32.77
N LYS A 58 -103.40 49.61 -33.53
CA LYS A 58 -103.71 50.36 -34.75
C LYS A 58 -105.18 50.75 -34.81
N GLY A 59 -105.49 51.98 -35.24
CA GLY A 59 -106.86 52.46 -35.47
C GLY A 59 -107.50 53.20 -34.28
N SER A 60 -108.72 53.69 -34.51
CA SER A 60 -109.54 54.38 -33.49
C SER A 60 -110.08 53.42 -32.44
N MET A 61 -110.23 53.92 -31.20
CA MET A 61 -110.68 53.20 -30.00
C MET A 61 -112.01 52.41 -30.18
N SER A 62 -112.88 52.80 -31.12
CA SER A 62 -114.18 52.13 -31.35
C SER A 62 -114.13 50.95 -32.33
N THR A 63 -113.02 50.75 -33.06
CA THR A 63 -112.88 49.71 -34.10
C THR A 63 -112.83 48.27 -33.55
N PRO A 64 -112.09 47.97 -32.46
CA PRO A 64 -112.01 46.62 -31.91
C PRO A 64 -113.36 46.07 -31.43
N SER A 65 -114.18 46.90 -30.79
CA SER A 65 -115.49 46.50 -30.26
C SER A 65 -116.48 46.13 -31.37
N HIS A 66 -116.47 46.87 -32.49
CA HIS A 66 -117.35 46.58 -33.63
C HIS A 66 -116.98 45.27 -34.34
N VAL A 67 -115.68 44.99 -34.51
CA VAL A 67 -115.20 43.75 -35.13
C VAL A 67 -115.48 42.54 -34.23
N LEU A 68 -115.29 42.69 -32.92
CA LEU A 68 -115.57 41.64 -31.94
C LEU A 68 -117.05 41.22 -31.93
N ASN A 69 -117.98 42.18 -31.93
CA ASN A 69 -119.42 41.89 -31.95
C ASN A 69 -119.82 41.14 -33.23
N ARG A 70 -119.28 41.55 -34.39
CA ARG A 70 -119.54 40.88 -35.66
C ARG A 70 -118.97 39.45 -35.71
N PHE A 71 -117.77 39.24 -35.16
CA PHE A 71 -117.15 37.91 -35.07
C PHE A 71 -117.99 36.92 -34.27
N TRP A 72 -118.52 37.33 -33.11
CA TRP A 72 -119.36 36.46 -32.28
C TRP A 72 -120.70 36.10 -32.94
N GLN A 73 -121.24 37.00 -33.75
CA GLN A 73 -122.46 36.74 -34.51
C GLN A 73 -122.21 35.68 -35.59
N ASP A 74 -121.15 35.84 -36.39
CA ASP A 74 -120.76 34.89 -37.45
C ASP A 74 -120.47 33.47 -36.92
N LEU A 75 -119.88 33.37 -35.71
CA LEU A 75 -119.53 32.08 -35.11
C LEU A 75 -120.78 31.30 -34.67
N ARG A 76 -121.77 32.00 -34.08
CA ARG A 76 -123.03 31.39 -33.64
C ARG A 76 -123.84 30.85 -34.81
N ASP A 77 -123.85 31.56 -35.93
CA ASP A 77 -124.58 31.12 -37.12
C ASP A 77 -123.98 29.86 -37.75
N LYS A 78 -122.65 29.67 -37.67
CA LYS A 78 -121.93 28.52 -38.27
C LYS A 78 -121.91 27.25 -37.42
N THR A 79 -122.05 27.34 -36.11
CA THR A 79 -121.97 26.17 -35.20
C THR A 79 -123.31 25.49 -34.95
N ARG A 80 -124.41 26.01 -35.49
CA ARG A 80 -125.74 25.42 -35.32
C ARG A 80 -125.98 24.30 -36.33
N VAL A 81 -125.62 23.07 -35.98
CA VAL A 81 -126.02 21.87 -36.74
C VAL A 81 -127.51 21.63 -36.49
N THR A 82 -128.35 22.15 -37.38
CA THR A 82 -129.80 21.87 -37.39
C THR A 82 -130.04 20.90 -38.56
N ILE A 83 -130.60 19.70 -38.31
CA ILE A 83 -131.00 18.78 -39.38
C ILE A 83 -132.28 19.33 -40.00
N ASP A 84 -132.14 20.25 -40.95
CA ASP A 84 -133.28 20.84 -41.64
C ASP A 84 -133.55 20.08 -42.95
N HIS A 85 -134.45 19.09 -42.87
CA HIS A 85 -135.07 18.47 -44.03
C HIS A 85 -136.59 18.68 -43.92
N PRO A 86 -137.24 19.37 -44.88
CA PRO A 86 -138.61 19.89 -44.71
C PRO A 86 -139.71 18.82 -44.62
N ASP A 87 -139.47 17.59 -45.11
CA ASP A 87 -140.48 16.51 -45.13
C ASP A 87 -140.24 15.38 -44.12
N LEU A 88 -139.28 15.51 -43.19
CA LEU A 88 -139.06 14.49 -42.17
C LEU A 88 -139.84 14.81 -40.89
N PRO A 89 -140.74 13.91 -40.42
CA PRO A 89 -141.43 14.08 -39.15
C PRO A 89 -140.44 14.32 -38.01
N GLU A 90 -140.74 15.28 -37.15
CA GLU A 90 -139.86 15.70 -36.06
C GLU A 90 -139.41 14.52 -35.17
N ALA A 91 -140.31 13.55 -34.97
CA ALA A 91 -140.02 12.31 -34.26
C ALA A 91 -138.87 11.48 -34.88
N LEU A 92 -138.75 11.42 -36.21
CA LEU A 92 -137.68 10.68 -36.89
C LEU A 92 -136.34 11.44 -36.84
N LYS A 93 -136.36 12.77 -36.90
CA LYS A 93 -135.14 13.60 -36.73
C LYS A 93 -134.57 13.45 -35.33
N GLN A 94 -135.45 13.42 -34.32
CA GLN A 94 -135.06 13.27 -32.92
C GLN A 94 -134.42 11.90 -32.67
N VAL A 95 -135.05 10.81 -33.16
CA VAL A 95 -134.50 9.44 -33.06
C VAL A 95 -133.15 9.32 -33.80
N ALA A 96 -133.01 9.91 -34.99
CA ALA A 96 -131.74 9.88 -35.73
C ALA A 96 -130.63 10.68 -35.03
N ALA A 97 -130.95 11.86 -34.47
CA ALA A 97 -130.00 12.67 -33.70
C ALA A 97 -129.56 11.96 -32.42
N GLU A 98 -130.48 11.31 -31.71
CA GLU A 98 -130.19 10.49 -30.52
C GLU A 98 -129.30 9.29 -30.88
N ALA A 99 -129.56 8.61 -32.00
CA ALA A 99 -128.75 7.49 -32.46
C ALA A 99 -127.33 7.93 -32.85
N VAL A 100 -127.17 9.04 -33.58
CA VAL A 100 -125.84 9.59 -33.94
C VAL A 100 -125.08 10.03 -32.69
N LEU A 101 -125.76 10.67 -31.73
CA LEU A 101 -125.17 11.05 -30.46
C LEU A 101 -124.71 9.82 -29.66
N ALA A 102 -125.52 8.78 -29.58
CA ALA A 102 -125.19 7.54 -28.88
C ALA A 102 -124.00 6.82 -29.53
N ILE A 103 -123.96 6.75 -30.87
CA ILE A 103 -122.81 6.17 -31.61
C ILE A 103 -121.55 7.00 -31.36
N TRP A 104 -121.63 8.33 -31.41
CA TRP A 104 -120.50 9.20 -31.13
C TRP A 104 -119.99 9.05 -29.69
N GLN A 105 -120.91 8.98 -28.71
CA GLN A 105 -120.56 8.77 -27.30
C GLN A 105 -119.92 7.40 -27.08
N ALA A 106 -120.47 6.33 -27.69
CA ALA A 106 -119.91 4.98 -27.61
C ALA A 106 -118.52 4.91 -28.25
N ALA A 107 -118.34 5.48 -29.44
CA ALA A 107 -117.06 5.53 -30.13
C ALA A 107 -116.02 6.37 -29.38
N SER A 108 -116.42 7.53 -28.84
CA SER A 108 -115.54 8.39 -28.04
C SER A 108 -115.12 7.73 -26.73
N SER A 109 -116.04 7.01 -26.09
CA SER A 109 -115.75 6.23 -24.86
C SER A 109 -114.80 5.07 -25.13
N ALA A 110 -115.03 4.31 -26.22
CA ALA A 110 -114.15 3.22 -26.64
C ALA A 110 -112.73 3.73 -26.96
N ALA A 111 -112.63 4.80 -27.77
CA ALA A 111 -111.34 5.41 -28.12
C ALA A 111 -110.61 5.98 -26.89
N ALA A 112 -111.33 6.59 -25.94
CA ALA A 112 -110.74 7.07 -24.70
C ALA A 112 -110.19 5.92 -23.84
N THR A 113 -110.90 4.78 -23.81
CA THR A 113 -110.49 3.58 -23.07
C THR A 113 -109.26 2.93 -23.71
N GLU A 114 -109.25 2.76 -25.03
CA GLU A 114 -108.09 2.24 -25.76
C GLU A 114 -106.87 3.15 -25.62
N LEU A 115 -107.05 4.47 -25.73
CA LEU A 115 -105.96 5.44 -25.53
C LEU A 115 -105.43 5.39 -24.10
N ALA A 116 -106.29 5.22 -23.09
CA ALA A 116 -105.87 5.05 -21.71
C ALA A 116 -105.07 3.75 -21.52
N ALA A 117 -105.49 2.65 -22.14
CA ALA A 117 -104.79 1.37 -22.12
C ALA A 117 -103.40 1.48 -22.78
N LEU A 118 -103.32 2.06 -23.99
CA LEU A 118 -102.05 2.30 -24.69
C LEU A 118 -101.11 3.21 -23.90
N ARG A 119 -101.64 4.25 -23.24
CA ARG A 119 -100.84 5.13 -22.37
C ARG A 119 -100.33 4.39 -21.13
N ALA A 120 -101.13 3.51 -20.54
CA ALA A 120 -100.70 2.70 -19.40
C ALA A 120 -99.60 1.72 -19.81
N GLU A 121 -99.77 1.05 -20.95
CA GLU A 121 -98.78 0.12 -21.50
C GLU A 121 -97.47 0.84 -21.86
N ALA A 122 -97.53 1.98 -22.54
CA ALA A 122 -96.34 2.77 -22.87
C ALA A 122 -95.58 3.24 -21.62
N ARG A 123 -96.30 3.62 -20.54
CA ARG A 123 -95.68 3.95 -19.25
C ARG A 123 -95.04 2.74 -18.59
N HIS A 124 -95.69 1.58 -18.65
CA HIS A 124 -95.14 0.34 -18.11
C HIS A 124 -93.85 -0.06 -18.84
N GLN A 125 -93.85 -0.02 -20.18
CA GLN A 125 -92.66 -0.30 -20.99
C GLN A 125 -91.54 0.71 -20.74
N ALA A 126 -91.84 2.01 -20.62
CA ALA A 126 -90.86 3.02 -20.29
C ALA A 126 -90.22 2.76 -18.92
N HIS A 127 -91.02 2.47 -17.89
CA HIS A 127 -90.49 2.13 -16.57
C HIS A 127 -89.69 0.83 -16.55
N ALA A 128 -90.12 -0.19 -17.30
CA ALA A 128 -89.35 -1.44 -17.42
C ALA A 128 -87.99 -1.20 -18.11
N ALA A 129 -87.96 -0.36 -19.15
CA ALA A 129 -86.72 0.00 -19.85
C ALA A 129 -85.80 0.86 -18.97
N GLU A 130 -86.33 1.80 -18.20
CA GLU A 130 -85.58 2.59 -17.21
C GLU A 130 -84.97 1.69 -16.14
N ALA A 131 -85.76 0.79 -15.55
CA ALA A 131 -85.27 -0.15 -14.55
C ALA A 131 -84.17 -1.06 -15.10
N ALA A 132 -84.33 -1.57 -16.33
CA ALA A 132 -83.30 -2.39 -16.99
C ALA A 132 -82.01 -1.59 -17.27
N ARG A 133 -82.12 -0.32 -17.71
CA ARG A 133 -80.97 0.56 -17.91
C ARG A 133 -80.25 0.83 -16.60
N ASP A 134 -80.99 1.13 -15.54
CA ASP A 134 -80.42 1.46 -14.24
C ASP A 134 -79.72 0.24 -13.63
N GLN A 135 -80.31 -0.96 -13.79
CA GLN A 135 -79.67 -2.22 -13.42
C GLN A 135 -78.39 -2.47 -14.22
N ALA A 136 -78.40 -2.34 -15.55
CA ALA A 136 -77.22 -2.51 -16.38
C ALA A 136 -76.10 -1.49 -16.06
N THR A 137 -76.49 -0.27 -15.68
CA THR A 137 -75.55 0.77 -15.24
C THR A 137 -74.89 0.39 -13.92
N ALA A 138 -75.67 -0.07 -12.94
CA ALA A 138 -75.14 -0.55 -11.66
C ALA A 138 -74.22 -1.77 -11.83
N GLU A 139 -74.58 -2.72 -12.70
CA GLU A 139 -73.74 -3.87 -13.03
C GLU A 139 -72.43 -3.44 -13.73
N SER A 140 -72.49 -2.47 -14.65
CA SER A 140 -71.28 -1.93 -15.28
C SER A 140 -70.38 -1.18 -14.28
N GLU A 141 -70.96 -0.44 -13.34
CA GLU A 141 -70.19 0.29 -12.32
C GLU A 141 -69.49 -0.68 -11.35
N THR A 142 -70.20 -1.70 -10.88
CA THR A 142 -69.61 -2.75 -10.03
C THR A 142 -68.51 -3.51 -10.75
N ALA A 143 -68.70 -3.88 -12.02
CA ALA A 143 -67.67 -4.51 -12.83
C ALA A 143 -66.43 -3.62 -13.04
N ARG A 144 -66.64 -2.31 -13.26
CA ARG A 144 -65.53 -1.33 -13.37
C ARG A 144 -64.77 -1.20 -12.06
N GLN A 145 -65.47 -1.13 -10.94
CA GLN A 145 -64.84 -1.07 -9.61
C GLN A 145 -64.02 -2.34 -9.32
N ALA A 146 -64.58 -3.52 -9.60
CA ALA A 146 -63.86 -4.79 -9.45
C ALA A 146 -62.59 -4.83 -10.33
N THR A 147 -62.69 -4.37 -11.59
CA THR A 147 -61.55 -4.29 -12.51
C THR A 147 -60.48 -3.33 -12.00
N ALA A 148 -60.87 -2.16 -11.49
CA ALA A 148 -59.95 -1.18 -10.93
C ALA A 148 -59.20 -1.73 -9.70
N VAL A 149 -59.89 -2.47 -8.82
CA VAL A 149 -59.27 -3.13 -7.66
C VAL A 149 -58.25 -4.17 -8.10
N ILE A 150 -58.59 -5.02 -9.07
CA ILE A 150 -57.68 -6.05 -9.60
C ILE A 150 -56.47 -5.39 -10.27
N GLN A 151 -56.65 -4.33 -11.05
CA GLN A 151 -55.56 -3.59 -11.67
C GLN A 151 -54.62 -3.00 -10.62
N ALA A 152 -55.15 -2.37 -9.57
CA ALA A 152 -54.34 -1.83 -8.47
C ALA A 152 -53.56 -2.92 -7.73
N GLN A 153 -54.17 -4.09 -7.49
CA GLN A 153 -53.48 -5.24 -6.90
C GLN A 153 -52.37 -5.77 -7.81
N LEU A 154 -52.63 -5.84 -9.12
CA LEU A 154 -51.67 -6.33 -10.10
C LEU A 154 -50.47 -5.40 -10.23
N ASP A 155 -50.70 -4.09 -10.24
CA ASP A 155 -49.62 -3.10 -10.26
C ASP A 155 -48.81 -3.10 -8.95
N SER A 156 -49.47 -3.32 -7.80
CA SER A 156 -48.78 -3.53 -6.52
C SER A 156 -47.86 -4.75 -6.55
N VAL A 157 -48.35 -5.91 -7.05
CA VAL A 157 -47.55 -7.12 -7.18
C VAL A 157 -46.41 -6.94 -8.18
N ARG A 158 -46.64 -6.25 -9.31
CA ARG A 158 -45.57 -5.90 -10.27
C ARG A 158 -44.50 -5.03 -9.62
N GLY A 159 -44.89 -4.04 -8.82
CA GLY A 159 -43.97 -3.21 -8.05
C GLY A 159 -43.13 -4.02 -7.06
N GLN A 160 -43.77 -4.93 -6.31
CA GLN A 160 -43.08 -5.83 -5.39
C GLN A 160 -42.09 -6.76 -6.12
N LEU A 161 -42.48 -7.29 -7.28
CA LEU A 161 -41.63 -8.16 -8.09
C LEU A 161 -40.42 -7.42 -8.65
N ALA A 162 -40.60 -6.17 -9.12
CA ALA A 162 -39.49 -5.32 -9.56
C ALA A 162 -38.52 -5.02 -8.40
N ALA A 163 -39.03 -4.66 -7.23
CA ALA A 163 -38.19 -4.43 -6.04
C ALA A 163 -37.42 -5.69 -5.61
N LEU A 164 -38.05 -6.86 -5.63
CA LEU A 164 -37.38 -8.13 -5.34
C LEU A 164 -36.30 -8.47 -6.38
N GLN A 165 -36.53 -8.17 -7.65
CA GLN A 165 -35.53 -8.35 -8.71
C GLN A 165 -34.33 -7.42 -8.53
N GLU A 166 -34.54 -6.16 -8.16
CA GLU A 166 -33.48 -5.22 -7.84
C GLU A 166 -32.65 -5.71 -6.64
N MET A 167 -33.30 -6.09 -5.54
CA MET A 167 -32.62 -6.66 -4.36
C MET A 167 -31.82 -7.91 -4.71
N LEU A 168 -32.40 -8.83 -5.50
CA LEU A 168 -31.69 -10.04 -5.94
C LEU A 168 -30.48 -9.70 -6.82
N SER A 169 -30.59 -8.70 -7.69
CA SER A 169 -29.48 -8.26 -8.53
C SER A 169 -28.35 -7.63 -7.70
N ALA A 170 -28.70 -6.83 -6.68
CA ALA A 170 -27.75 -6.23 -5.75
C ALA A 170 -27.04 -7.30 -4.91
N GLU A 171 -27.78 -8.28 -4.38
CA GLU A 171 -27.22 -9.43 -3.66
C GLU A 171 -26.28 -10.26 -4.54
N ARG A 172 -26.66 -10.53 -5.81
CA ARG A 172 -25.78 -11.23 -6.75
C ARG A 172 -24.49 -10.47 -7.04
N GLN A 173 -24.57 -9.14 -7.20
CA GLN A 173 -23.40 -8.29 -7.38
C GLN A 173 -22.52 -8.27 -6.11
N GLY A 174 -23.13 -8.19 -4.93
CA GLY A 174 -22.43 -8.28 -3.65
C GLY A 174 -21.74 -9.64 -3.47
N HIS A 175 -22.42 -10.73 -3.79
CA HIS A 175 -21.86 -12.08 -3.76
C HIS A 175 -20.67 -12.22 -4.73
N ALA A 176 -20.81 -11.79 -5.98
CA ALA A 176 -19.72 -11.81 -6.95
C ALA A 176 -18.50 -10.98 -6.48
N ALA A 177 -18.74 -9.80 -5.88
CA ALA A 177 -17.68 -8.96 -5.34
C ALA A 177 -16.97 -9.60 -4.14
N THR A 178 -17.71 -10.25 -3.24
CA THR A 178 -17.11 -10.97 -2.10
C THR A 178 -16.34 -12.20 -2.54
N GLU A 179 -16.83 -12.94 -3.53
CA GLU A 179 -16.14 -14.09 -4.11
C GLU A 179 -14.84 -13.69 -4.82
N ALA A 180 -14.87 -12.59 -5.59
CA ALA A 180 -13.66 -12.05 -6.22
C ALA A 180 -12.61 -11.62 -5.19
N ARG A 181 -13.02 -10.96 -4.08
CA ARG A 181 -12.12 -10.61 -2.98
C ARG A 181 -11.55 -11.85 -2.28
N LEU A 182 -12.35 -12.92 -2.13
CA LEU A 182 -11.89 -14.18 -1.55
C LEU A 182 -10.86 -14.87 -2.46
N GLN A 183 -11.09 -14.88 -3.78
CA GLN A 183 -10.15 -15.45 -4.74
C GLN A 183 -8.82 -14.68 -4.74
N GLU A 184 -8.88 -13.35 -4.72
CA GLU A 184 -7.68 -12.52 -4.67
C GLU A 184 -6.90 -12.70 -3.35
N THR A 185 -7.58 -12.76 -2.20
CA THR A 185 -6.90 -13.01 -0.92
C THR A 185 -6.28 -14.42 -0.85
N ARG A 186 -6.92 -15.42 -1.45
CA ARG A 186 -6.32 -16.76 -1.60
C ARG A 186 -5.07 -16.73 -2.47
N ARG A 187 -5.11 -16.05 -3.62
CA ARG A 187 -3.94 -15.88 -4.50
C ARG A 187 -2.77 -15.22 -3.75
N GLN A 188 -3.06 -14.15 -3.00
CA GLN A 188 -2.05 -13.46 -2.19
C GLN A 188 -1.47 -14.36 -1.09
N LEU A 189 -2.30 -15.20 -0.46
CA LEU A 189 -1.85 -16.16 0.55
C LEU A 189 -0.93 -17.23 -0.06
N ASP A 190 -1.30 -17.76 -1.23
CA ASP A 190 -0.49 -18.75 -1.94
C ASP A 190 0.85 -18.17 -2.37
N GLU A 191 0.86 -16.94 -2.88
CA GLU A 191 2.09 -16.20 -3.24
C GLU A 191 2.98 -15.96 -2.02
N ALA A 192 2.39 -15.50 -0.90
CA ALA A 192 3.14 -15.31 0.34
C ALA A 192 3.70 -16.63 0.90
N ALA A 193 2.96 -17.73 0.81
CA ALA A 193 3.43 -19.05 1.23
C ALA A 193 4.59 -19.56 0.36
N GLN A 194 4.54 -19.32 -0.95
CA GLN A 194 5.64 -19.63 -1.87
C GLN A 194 6.87 -18.79 -1.55
N GLN A 195 6.72 -17.47 -1.37
CA GLN A 195 7.81 -16.58 -0.98
C GLN A 195 8.44 -16.98 0.36
N LEU A 196 7.63 -17.34 1.36
CA LEU A 196 8.13 -17.82 2.65
C LEU A 196 8.91 -19.13 2.51
N THR A 197 8.42 -20.06 1.69
CA THR A 197 9.10 -21.33 1.42
C THR A 197 10.43 -21.09 0.72
N GLN A 198 10.46 -20.24 -0.31
CA GLN A 198 11.68 -19.85 -1.01
C GLN A 198 12.68 -19.19 -0.06
N ALA A 199 12.25 -18.23 0.75
CA ALA A 199 13.11 -17.57 1.73
C ALA A 199 13.69 -18.58 2.73
N ARG A 200 12.90 -19.53 3.23
CA ARG A 200 13.39 -20.60 4.13
C ARG A 200 14.47 -21.46 3.49
N VAL A 201 14.29 -21.83 2.21
CA VAL A 201 15.29 -22.60 1.46
C VAL A 201 16.57 -21.79 1.25
N GLU A 202 16.44 -20.53 0.84
CA GLU A 202 17.59 -19.63 0.62
C GLU A 202 18.36 -19.37 1.91
N PHE A 203 17.66 -19.07 3.02
CA PHE A 203 18.29 -18.92 4.33
C PHE A 203 18.94 -20.21 4.82
N GLY A 204 18.30 -21.37 4.62
CA GLY A 204 18.90 -22.67 4.93
C GLY A 204 20.22 -22.87 4.18
N ALA A 205 20.21 -22.63 2.87
CA ALA A 205 21.42 -22.72 2.04
C ALA A 205 22.51 -21.73 2.45
N GLN A 206 22.15 -20.50 2.87
CA GLN A 206 23.10 -19.53 3.40
C GLN A 206 23.70 -20.00 4.73
N LEU A 207 22.89 -20.50 5.66
CA LEU A 207 23.36 -21.04 6.93
C LEU A 207 24.33 -22.21 6.74
N ASP A 208 24.03 -23.13 5.82
CA ASP A 208 24.91 -24.26 5.52
C ASP A 208 26.24 -23.80 4.90
N ARG A 209 26.22 -22.78 4.03
CA ARG A 209 27.45 -22.18 3.49
C ARG A 209 28.29 -21.52 4.58
N GLU A 210 27.67 -20.77 5.50
CA GLU A 210 28.38 -20.13 6.60
C GLU A 210 28.93 -21.14 7.60
N ARG A 211 28.20 -22.23 7.89
CA ARG A 211 28.71 -23.36 8.67
C ARG A 211 29.93 -24.00 8.02
N ALA A 212 29.86 -24.33 6.73
CA ALA A 212 30.99 -24.90 6.01
C ALA A 212 32.21 -23.96 5.99
N ARG A 213 32.00 -22.64 5.90
CA ARG A 213 33.07 -21.63 6.02
C ARG A 213 33.68 -21.60 7.40
N ALA A 214 32.86 -21.69 8.45
CA ALA A 214 33.31 -21.75 9.83
C ALA A 214 34.12 -23.03 10.09
N ASP A 215 33.62 -24.19 9.69
CA ASP A 215 34.30 -25.48 9.82
C ASP A 215 35.67 -25.44 9.11
N ALA A 216 35.71 -24.95 7.87
CA ALA A 216 36.96 -24.81 7.12
C ALA A 216 37.93 -23.77 7.72
N ALA A 217 37.43 -22.77 8.45
CA ALA A 217 38.28 -21.84 9.19
C ALA A 217 38.84 -22.48 10.47
N GLU A 218 38.03 -23.25 11.18
CA GLU A 218 38.43 -24.00 12.37
C GLU A 218 39.47 -25.08 12.03
N GLU A 219 39.28 -25.84 10.95
CA GLU A 219 40.26 -26.81 10.46
C GLU A 219 41.60 -26.16 10.10
N ARG A 220 41.57 -24.99 9.43
CA ARG A 220 42.77 -24.23 9.12
C ARG A 220 43.46 -23.74 10.39
N ALA A 221 42.70 -23.19 11.36
CA ALA A 221 43.23 -22.75 12.63
C ALA A 221 43.88 -23.91 13.41
N ALA A 222 43.21 -25.06 13.50
CA ALA A 222 43.74 -26.26 14.15
C ALA A 222 45.00 -26.80 13.44
N SER A 223 45.07 -26.70 12.11
CA SER A 223 46.27 -27.06 11.33
C SER A 223 47.44 -26.12 11.62
N HIS A 224 47.18 -24.81 11.65
CA HIS A 224 48.19 -23.81 12.03
C HIS A 224 48.67 -23.99 13.46
N GLU A 225 47.77 -24.28 14.41
CA GLU A 225 48.11 -24.57 15.80
C GLU A 225 49.02 -25.81 15.91
N LYS A 226 48.67 -26.92 15.24
CA LYS A 226 49.51 -28.12 15.20
C LYS A 226 50.89 -27.85 14.61
N ARG A 227 50.98 -27.02 13.56
CA ARG A 227 52.27 -26.63 12.97
C ARG A 227 53.08 -25.79 13.96
N ALA A 228 52.48 -24.78 14.57
CA ALA A 228 53.14 -23.92 15.56
C ALA A 228 53.66 -24.73 16.75
N LEU A 229 52.88 -25.69 17.27
CA LEU A 229 53.34 -26.58 18.34
C LEU A 229 54.57 -27.42 17.93
N ARG A 230 54.58 -27.96 16.70
CA ARG A 230 55.73 -28.69 16.17
C ARG A 230 56.97 -27.81 16.01
N GLU A 231 56.80 -26.59 15.51
CA GLU A 231 57.89 -25.61 15.39
C GLU A 231 58.45 -25.24 16.77
N ILE A 232 57.57 -25.03 17.77
CA ILE A 232 57.98 -24.78 19.15
C ILE A 232 58.78 -25.96 19.72
N ASP A 233 58.35 -27.20 19.49
CA ASP A 233 59.06 -28.39 19.98
C ASP A 233 60.41 -28.60 19.27
N GLN A 234 60.48 -28.31 17.97
CA GLN A 234 61.73 -28.31 17.21
C GLN A 234 62.70 -27.24 17.74
N GLU A 235 62.23 -26.02 17.97
CA GLU A 235 63.01 -24.93 18.55
C GLU A 235 63.49 -25.26 19.97
N ARG A 236 62.62 -25.84 20.81
CA ARG A 236 63.01 -26.32 22.15
C ARG A 236 64.11 -27.37 22.08
N THR A 237 63.99 -28.33 21.16
CA THR A 237 64.99 -29.38 20.95
C THR A 237 66.31 -28.80 20.42
N ALA A 238 66.25 -27.86 19.48
CA ALA A 238 67.42 -27.18 18.94
C ALA A 238 68.14 -26.36 20.01
N ARG A 239 67.40 -25.59 20.82
CA ARG A 239 67.93 -24.87 21.99
C ARG A 239 68.59 -25.82 22.98
N GLN A 240 67.95 -26.91 23.36
CA GLN A 240 68.54 -27.88 24.28
C GLN A 240 69.84 -28.50 23.73
N LYS A 241 69.93 -28.78 22.42
CA LYS A 241 71.16 -29.24 21.79
C LYS A 241 72.25 -28.16 21.80
N SER A 242 71.88 -26.91 21.49
CA SER A 242 72.79 -25.76 21.53
C SER A 242 73.33 -25.53 22.94
N ASP A 243 72.48 -25.60 23.96
CA ASP A 243 72.87 -25.43 25.37
C ASP A 243 73.85 -26.53 25.80
N LYS A 244 73.59 -27.80 25.43
CA LYS A 244 74.52 -28.91 25.68
C LYS A 244 75.88 -28.69 25.00
N LEU A 245 75.90 -28.30 23.73
CA LEU A 245 77.13 -28.00 23.01
C LEU A 245 77.88 -26.81 23.63
N ALA A 246 77.16 -25.79 24.09
CA ALA A 246 77.76 -24.65 24.77
C ALA A 246 78.38 -25.07 26.12
N ASP A 247 77.72 -25.93 26.89
CA ASP A 247 78.26 -26.47 28.14
C ASP A 247 79.45 -27.40 27.90
N GLU A 248 79.43 -28.24 26.86
CA GLU A 248 80.58 -29.06 26.42
C GLU A 248 81.76 -28.18 26.01
N LEU A 249 81.54 -27.13 25.21
CA LEU A 249 82.59 -26.19 24.83
C LEU A 249 83.12 -25.41 26.04
N ARG A 250 82.27 -25.01 26.98
CA ARG A 250 82.70 -24.40 28.25
C ARG A 250 83.58 -25.35 29.04
N ALA A 251 83.20 -26.62 29.15
CA ALA A 251 84.01 -27.65 29.82
C ALA A 251 85.36 -27.85 29.12
N GLN A 252 85.38 -27.88 27.77
CA GLN A 252 86.62 -27.96 26.99
C GLN A 252 87.51 -26.73 27.20
N VAL A 253 86.96 -25.52 27.23
CA VAL A 253 87.72 -24.29 27.49
C VAL A 253 88.31 -24.31 28.91
N VAL A 254 87.54 -24.76 29.91
CA VAL A 254 88.05 -24.93 31.28
C VAL A 254 89.19 -25.95 31.29
N ALA A 255 89.02 -27.11 30.67
CA ALA A 255 90.04 -28.15 30.60
C ALA A 255 91.31 -27.70 29.84
N ALA A 256 91.15 -26.99 28.73
CA ALA A 256 92.28 -26.42 27.99
C ALA A 256 93.01 -25.36 28.82
N ARG A 257 92.27 -24.51 29.55
CA ARG A 257 92.84 -23.52 30.46
C ARG A 257 93.60 -24.17 31.61
N THR A 258 93.07 -25.23 32.23
CA THR A 258 93.78 -25.95 33.29
C THR A 258 95.03 -26.62 32.75
N ALA A 259 94.96 -27.28 31.58
CA ALA A 259 96.13 -27.87 30.95
C ALA A 259 97.21 -26.82 30.59
N MET A 260 96.81 -25.65 30.07
CA MET A 260 97.73 -24.54 29.84
C MET A 260 98.34 -24.01 31.14
N GLN A 261 97.56 -23.91 32.22
CA GLN A 261 98.05 -23.50 33.54
C GLN A 261 99.04 -24.53 34.10
N GLU A 262 98.75 -25.83 34.02
CA GLU A 262 99.64 -26.91 34.41
C GLU A 262 100.94 -26.87 33.61
N SER A 263 100.86 -26.73 32.27
CA SER A 263 102.03 -26.57 31.42
C SER A 263 102.83 -25.30 31.75
N ALA A 264 102.15 -24.19 32.07
CA ALA A 264 102.83 -22.97 32.50
C ALA A 264 103.56 -23.16 33.83
N VAL A 265 102.98 -23.90 34.78
CA VAL A 265 103.63 -24.27 36.05
C VAL A 265 104.83 -25.19 35.81
N THR A 266 104.71 -26.20 34.95
CA THR A 266 105.86 -27.07 34.62
C THR A 266 106.97 -26.31 33.92
N HIS A 267 106.66 -25.43 32.97
CA HIS A 267 107.65 -24.53 32.35
C HIS A 267 108.27 -23.56 33.36
N ALA A 268 107.49 -22.97 34.27
CA ALA A 268 108.00 -22.10 35.32
C ALA A 268 108.95 -22.85 36.26
N ASN A 269 108.61 -24.09 36.65
CA ASN A 269 109.48 -24.96 37.44
C ASN A 269 110.78 -25.29 36.69
N ALA A 270 110.71 -25.66 35.40
CA ALA A 270 111.89 -25.94 34.57
C ALA A 270 112.79 -24.71 34.39
N ILE A 271 112.22 -23.51 34.21
CA ILE A 271 112.97 -22.26 34.21
C ILE A 271 113.62 -22.03 35.58
N GLY A 272 112.92 -22.33 36.68
CA GLY A 272 113.44 -22.27 38.03
C GLY A 272 114.65 -23.18 38.24
N THR A 273 114.59 -24.44 37.83
CA THR A 273 115.72 -25.38 37.92
C THR A 273 116.89 -24.92 37.05
N LEU A 274 116.65 -24.53 35.79
CA LEU A 274 117.70 -23.99 34.92
C LEU A 274 118.35 -22.73 35.50
N ARG A 275 117.57 -21.84 36.15
CA ARG A 275 118.14 -20.66 36.84
C ARG A 275 119.01 -21.06 38.02
N MET A 276 118.63 -22.08 38.80
CA MET A 276 119.48 -22.60 39.88
C MET A 276 120.76 -23.24 39.33
N GLU A 277 120.67 -24.04 38.26
CA GLU A 277 121.84 -24.62 37.59
C GLU A 277 122.77 -23.53 37.04
N LEU A 278 122.22 -22.50 36.38
CA LEU A 278 122.98 -21.36 35.86
C LEU A 278 123.61 -20.55 37.00
N GLY A 279 122.91 -20.40 38.13
CA GLY A 279 123.45 -19.84 39.36
C GLY A 279 124.61 -20.66 39.93
N ALA A 280 124.48 -21.99 39.96
CA ALA A 280 125.53 -22.90 40.42
C ALA A 280 126.75 -22.87 39.49
N VAL A 281 126.54 -22.87 38.16
CA VAL A 281 127.62 -22.72 37.17
C VAL A 281 128.29 -21.37 37.28
N ARG A 282 127.53 -20.28 37.51
CA ARG A 282 128.12 -18.95 37.78
C ARG A 282 128.97 -18.96 39.04
N GLN A 283 128.51 -19.54 40.14
CA GLN A 283 129.31 -19.68 41.35
C GLN A 283 130.55 -20.56 41.14
N GLN A 284 130.45 -21.64 40.37
CA GLN A 284 131.61 -22.45 39.99
C GLN A 284 132.59 -21.68 39.12
N ALA A 285 132.10 -20.85 38.19
CA ALA A 285 132.93 -19.99 37.35
C ALA A 285 133.58 -18.85 38.15
N GLU A 286 132.86 -18.23 39.10
CA GLU A 286 133.42 -17.26 40.05
C GLU A 286 134.48 -17.92 40.93
N GLY A 287 134.21 -19.11 41.46
CA GLY A 287 135.18 -19.89 42.24
C GLY A 287 136.39 -20.38 41.42
N ALA A 288 136.20 -20.67 40.14
CA ALA A 288 137.31 -20.97 39.23
C ALA A 288 138.12 -19.70 38.90
N ALA A 289 137.45 -18.55 38.74
CA ALA A 289 138.10 -17.27 38.50
C ALA A 289 138.91 -16.79 39.73
N THR A 290 138.42 -17.02 40.95
CA THR A 290 139.20 -16.73 42.17
C THR A 290 140.41 -17.65 42.27
N ARG A 291 140.27 -18.97 42.03
CA ARG A 291 141.41 -19.89 41.96
C ARG A 291 142.41 -19.52 40.87
N GLN A 292 141.92 -19.03 39.73
CA GLN A 292 142.76 -18.56 38.63
C GLN A 292 143.52 -17.28 39.02
N ARG A 293 142.91 -16.38 39.80
CA ARG A 293 143.61 -15.21 40.38
C ARG A 293 144.65 -15.63 41.40
N GLU A 294 144.33 -16.53 42.32
CA GLU A 294 145.26 -17.06 43.32
C GLU A 294 146.47 -17.72 42.64
N THR A 295 146.24 -18.59 41.66
CA THR A 295 147.34 -19.22 40.89
C THR A 295 148.13 -18.22 40.06
N ALA A 296 147.51 -17.16 39.53
CA ALA A 296 148.24 -16.08 38.85
C ALA A 296 149.09 -15.26 39.84
N GLU A 297 148.59 -15.01 41.05
CA GLU A 297 149.36 -14.36 42.14
C GLU A 297 150.52 -15.23 42.61
N GLU A 298 150.32 -16.54 42.76
CA GLU A 298 151.38 -17.52 43.03
C GLU A 298 152.42 -17.56 41.88
N LEU A 299 151.99 -17.45 40.63
CA LEU A 299 152.87 -17.37 39.47
C LEU A 299 153.73 -16.08 39.50
N VAL A 300 153.12 -14.95 39.86
CA VAL A 300 153.85 -13.68 40.02
C VAL A 300 154.83 -13.76 41.20
N GLN A 301 154.44 -14.38 42.31
CA GLN A 301 155.34 -14.60 43.45
C GLN A 301 156.52 -15.49 43.06
N THR A 302 156.28 -16.62 42.38
CA THR A 302 157.36 -17.50 41.91
C THR A 302 158.27 -16.85 40.88
N GLN A 303 157.73 -16.02 39.99
CA GLN A 303 158.52 -15.19 39.07
C GLN A 303 159.41 -14.18 39.81
N SER A 304 158.88 -13.50 40.84
CA SER A 304 159.67 -12.57 41.66
C SER A 304 160.80 -13.26 42.42
N LEU A 305 160.56 -14.46 42.98
CA LEU A 305 161.58 -15.29 43.63
C LEU A 305 162.66 -15.76 42.64
N LEU A 306 162.26 -16.07 41.41
CA LEU A 306 163.19 -16.43 40.34
C LEU A 306 164.05 -15.23 39.91
N GLU A 307 163.46 -14.05 39.74
CA GLU A 307 164.20 -12.81 39.43
C GLU A 307 165.18 -12.45 40.55
N GLU A 308 164.79 -12.64 41.82
CA GLU A 308 165.71 -12.47 42.95
C GLU A 308 166.85 -13.49 42.94
N ALA A 309 166.58 -14.75 42.61
CA ALA A 309 167.61 -15.78 42.48
C ALA A 309 168.58 -15.49 41.32
N LEU A 310 168.07 -15.01 40.18
CA LEU A 310 168.88 -14.60 39.04
C LEU A 310 169.76 -13.39 39.37
N ARG A 311 169.23 -12.37 40.06
CA ARG A 311 170.03 -11.23 40.53
C ARG A 311 171.12 -11.61 41.53
N ARG A 312 170.92 -12.67 42.34
CA ARG A 312 171.98 -13.22 43.21
C ARG A 312 173.05 -13.94 42.39
N ALA A 313 172.66 -14.66 41.33
CA ALA A 313 173.59 -15.32 40.42
C ALA A 313 174.46 -14.33 39.64
N GLU A 314 173.88 -13.25 39.10
CA GLU A 314 174.62 -12.20 38.38
C GLU A 314 175.62 -11.46 39.30
N ARG A 315 175.28 -11.25 40.58
CA ARG A 315 176.19 -10.67 41.57
C ARG A 315 177.37 -11.60 41.87
N ALA A 316 177.13 -12.92 41.95
CA ALA A 316 178.20 -13.89 42.14
C ALA A 316 179.12 -14.01 40.91
N GLU A 317 178.58 -13.87 39.69
CA GLU A 317 179.38 -13.88 38.45
C GLU A 317 180.24 -12.62 38.30
N THR A 318 179.70 -11.44 38.62
CA THR A 318 180.45 -10.17 38.57
C THR A 318 181.56 -10.09 39.62
N GLU A 319 181.38 -10.69 40.80
CA GLU A 319 182.43 -10.87 41.81
C GLU A 319 183.53 -11.87 41.37
N ALA A 320 183.17 -12.90 40.60
CA ALA A 320 184.12 -13.87 40.04
C ALA A 320 184.94 -13.30 38.87
N GLU A 321 184.38 -12.39 38.07
CA GLU A 321 185.10 -11.72 36.97
C GLU A 321 186.05 -10.62 37.46
N THR A 322 185.66 -9.87 38.49
CA THR A 322 186.51 -8.82 39.09
C THR A 322 187.73 -9.39 39.81
N THR A 323 187.60 -10.55 40.46
CA THR A 323 188.74 -11.28 41.06
C THR A 323 189.69 -11.86 40.01
N ARG A 324 189.21 -12.27 38.82
CA ARG A 324 190.09 -12.72 37.71
C ARG A 324 190.83 -11.59 37.01
N ARG A 325 190.24 -10.41 36.88
CA ARG A 325 190.89 -9.22 36.26
C ARG A 325 192.02 -8.64 37.11
N LEU A 326 191.90 -8.66 38.44
CA LEU A 326 192.94 -8.15 39.34
C LEU A 326 194.20 -9.06 39.42
N VAL A 327 194.08 -10.34 39.06
CA VAL A 327 195.22 -11.28 39.05
C VAL A 327 196.04 -11.22 37.75
N SER A 328 195.49 -10.69 36.65
CA SER A 328 196.17 -10.65 35.35
C SER A 328 197.00 -9.37 35.09
N GLU A 329 196.69 -8.23 35.72
CA GLU A 329 197.32 -6.95 35.36
C GLU A 329 198.65 -6.60 36.06
N LEU A 330 199.05 -7.25 37.16
CA LEU A 330 200.27 -6.86 37.90
C LEU A 330 201.48 -7.80 37.70
N LYS A 331 201.45 -8.71 36.72
CA LYS A 331 202.54 -9.67 36.42
C LYS A 331 203.54 -9.23 35.31
N LYS A 332 203.53 -7.97 34.83
CA LYS A 332 204.51 -7.50 33.80
C LYS A 332 204.97 -6.04 33.96
N ALA A 333 205.80 -5.77 34.97
CA ALA A 333 206.95 -4.83 34.96
C ALA A 333 207.85 -5.16 36.17
N THR A 334 209.17 -5.27 35.99
CA THR A 334 210.18 -5.82 36.94
C THR A 334 211.31 -4.77 37.11
N PRO A 335 212.24 -4.76 38.12
CA PRO A 335 212.58 -5.74 39.17
C PRO A 335 212.87 -5.19 40.61
N GLY A 336 213.00 -6.09 41.60
CA GLY A 336 213.50 -5.82 42.98
C GLY A 336 212.65 -6.55 44.05
N ARG A 337 212.94 -7.79 44.45
CA ARG A 337 213.97 -8.34 45.38
C ARG A 337 213.68 -8.06 46.88
N VAL A 338 213.68 -9.17 47.64
CA VAL A 338 213.61 -9.35 49.11
C VAL A 338 212.18 -9.33 49.68
N GLY A 339 211.67 -10.33 50.41
CA GLY A 339 212.21 -11.61 50.89
C GLY A 339 211.33 -12.12 52.05
N GLN A 340 211.35 -13.44 52.26
CA GLN A 340 211.04 -14.16 53.52
C GLN A 340 209.56 -14.11 54.01
N ARG A 341 208.96 -15.15 54.62
CA ARG A 341 209.41 -16.46 55.11
C ARG A 341 208.18 -17.24 55.60
N THR A 342 208.30 -18.57 55.57
CA THR A 342 207.82 -19.58 56.56
C THR A 342 206.32 -19.75 56.78
N LYS A 343 205.74 -20.92 56.46
CA LYS A 343 205.82 -22.20 57.20
C LYS A 343 205.16 -22.11 58.57
N ALA A 344 204.03 -22.78 58.71
CA ALA A 344 203.69 -23.45 59.96
C ALA A 344 202.80 -24.68 59.65
N PRO A 345 203.23 -25.87 60.07
CA PRO A 345 202.35 -26.88 60.64
C PRO A 345 201.89 -26.49 62.06
#